data_AF-A0A182SDT7-F1
#
_entry.id   AF-A0A182SDT7-F1
#
_cell.length_a   1.000
_cell.length_b   1.000
_cell.length_c   1.000
_cell.angle_alpha   90.00
_cell.angle_beta   90.00
_cell.angle_gamma   90.00
#
_symmetry.space_group_name_H-M   'P 1'
#
loop_
_entity.id
_entity.type
_entity.pdbx_description
1 polymer ?
#
loop_
_entity_poly.entity_id
_entity_poly.type
_entity_poly.pdbx_seq_one_letter_code
_entity_poly.pdbx_strand_id
1 'polypeptide(L)'
;LACIFFLISLLVYHGRSYEPDMNSIWLSIVLGGLSMLAKETGITVFLLNVAYDTYRNWPALKRTVQDMRWSEETHQFGRRVSRVLLSMGVLLAVRLALLQGSLPRFSQQDNPTAFHPNLYVRLLTFCYLAAFNWWLLLCPSTLSHDWQMGSIPLVTTLSDPRNLLTFIAFGAVLLFAYRGLMDCEVIKIYQLFIACFIVRPGQRVHGSPCHPQKWTILPVAIDTEPEASNRCTSNTNVL
;
A
#
# COMPACT_ATOMS: atom_id res chain seq x y z
N LEU A 1 23.74 -3.59 -4.14
CA LEU A 1 23.29 -4.66 -3.21
C LEU A 1 22.02 -4.26 -2.44
N ALA A 2 22.04 -3.21 -1.60
CA ALA A 2 20.88 -2.80 -0.80
C ALA A 2 19.61 -2.57 -1.63
N CYS A 3 19.68 -1.83 -2.74
CA CYS A 3 18.52 -1.60 -3.62
C CYS A 3 17.92 -2.89 -4.20
N ILE A 4 18.75 -3.90 -4.51
CA ILE A 4 18.27 -5.17 -5.06
C ILE A 4 17.46 -5.91 -3.99
N PHE A 5 18.00 -6.05 -2.77
CA PHE A 5 17.27 -6.67 -1.67
C PHE A 5 16.00 -5.89 -1.28
N PHE A 6 16.05 -4.57 -1.32
CA PHE A 6 14.90 -3.69 -1.10
C PHE A 6 13.77 -3.97 -2.11
N LEU A 7 14.08 -3.97 -3.40
CA LEU A 7 13.09 -4.19 -4.45
C LEU A 7 12.54 -5.63 -4.42
N ILE A 8 13.39 -6.63 -4.22
CA ILE A 8 12.93 -8.03 -4.10
C ILE A 8 12.05 -8.19 -2.87
N SER A 9 12.38 -7.55 -1.74
CA SER A 9 11.51 -7.56 -0.55
C SER A 9 10.12 -7.00 -0.86
N LEU A 10 10.02 -5.84 -1.54
CA LEU A 10 8.74 -5.27 -1.98
C LEU A 10 7.99 -6.21 -2.93
N LEU A 11 8.67 -6.79 -3.91
CA LEU A 11 8.05 -7.68 -4.90
C LEU A 11 7.58 -8.99 -4.28
N VAL A 12 8.33 -9.58 -3.35
CA VAL A 12 7.95 -10.81 -2.65
C VAL A 12 6.75 -10.56 -1.73
N TYR A 13 6.71 -9.39 -1.09
CA TYR A 13 5.60 -9.01 -0.21
C TYR A 13 4.29 -8.82 -0.99
N HIS A 14 4.34 -8.19 -2.17
CA HIS A 14 3.15 -7.80 -2.93
C HIS A 14 2.84 -8.68 -4.15
N GLY A 15 3.77 -9.51 -4.61
CA GLY A 15 3.67 -10.26 -5.86
C GLY A 15 2.65 -11.40 -5.84
N ARG A 16 2.19 -11.85 -4.65
CA ARG A 16 1.12 -12.85 -4.53
C ARG A 16 -0.21 -12.15 -4.27
N SER A 17 -1.01 -12.04 -5.34
CA SER A 17 -2.20 -11.18 -5.39
C SER A 17 -3.43 -11.70 -4.64
N TYR A 18 -3.45 -12.97 -4.23
CA TYR A 18 -4.67 -13.61 -3.69
C TYR A 18 -4.65 -13.78 -2.17
N GLU A 19 -3.58 -14.33 -1.58
CA GLU A 19 -3.28 -14.27 -0.15
C GLU A 19 -1.77 -14.38 0.05
N PRO A 20 -1.12 -13.51 0.85
CA PRO A 20 0.30 -13.66 1.12
C PRO A 20 0.50 -14.76 2.15
N ASP A 21 1.14 -15.83 1.69
CA ASP A 21 1.63 -16.90 2.56
C ASP A 21 2.51 -16.34 3.67
N MET A 22 2.47 -17.01 4.83
CA MET A 22 3.36 -16.69 5.95
C MET A 22 4.83 -16.69 5.53
N ASN A 23 5.21 -17.62 4.66
CA ASN A 23 6.57 -17.77 4.16
C ASN A 23 7.02 -16.55 3.33
N SER A 24 6.13 -15.96 2.52
CA SER A 24 6.44 -14.77 1.72
C SER A 24 6.66 -13.55 2.61
N ILE A 25 5.86 -13.38 3.67
CA ILE A 25 6.03 -12.29 4.63
C ILE A 25 7.39 -12.41 5.33
N TRP A 26 7.73 -13.60 5.82
CA TRP A 26 9.02 -13.84 6.48
C TRP A 26 10.21 -13.66 5.52
N LEU A 27 10.09 -14.15 4.28
CA LEU A 27 11.11 -13.96 3.26
C LEU A 27 11.31 -12.47 2.94
N SER A 28 10.22 -11.72 2.79
CA SER A 28 10.27 -10.26 2.64
C SER A 28 10.96 -9.59 3.83
N ILE A 29 10.70 -10.05 5.05
CA ILE A 29 11.33 -9.49 6.26
C ILE A 29 12.83 -9.76 6.28
N VAL A 30 13.25 -10.98 5.95
CA VAL A 30 14.67 -11.35 5.88
C VAL A 30 15.38 -10.51 4.81
N LEU A 31 14.81 -10.41 3.60
CA LEU A 31 15.38 -9.61 2.52
C LEU A 31 15.43 -8.12 2.88
N GLY A 32 14.38 -7.60 3.52
CA GLY A 32 14.36 -6.21 4.03
C GLY A 32 15.40 -5.98 5.11
N GLY A 33 15.60 -6.95 6.00
CA GLY A 33 16.67 -6.94 7.00
C GLY A 33 18.07 -6.94 6.38
N LEU A 34 18.31 -7.76 5.35
CA LEU A 34 19.57 -7.75 4.59
C LEU A 34 19.80 -6.39 3.90
N SER A 35 18.75 -5.77 3.36
CA SER A 35 18.82 -4.41 2.83
C SER A 35 19.22 -3.41 3.92
N MET A 36 18.62 -3.49 5.11
CA MET A 36 18.91 -2.62 6.25
C MET A 36 20.36 -2.80 6.75
N LEU A 37 20.85 -4.04 6.80
CA LEU A 37 22.23 -4.33 7.19
C LEU A 37 23.22 -3.72 6.17
N ALA A 38 22.89 -3.78 4.88
CA ALA A 38 23.70 -3.17 3.82
C ALA A 38 23.66 -1.63 3.82
N LYS A 39 22.51 -1.02 4.11
CA LYS A 39 22.35 0.44 4.23
C LYS A 39 21.18 0.77 5.15
N GLU A 40 21.37 1.75 6.03
CA GLU A 40 20.40 2.12 7.08
C GLU A 40 19.04 2.55 6.51
N THR A 41 19.04 3.15 5.32
CA THR A 41 17.82 3.52 4.59
C THR A 41 16.96 2.32 4.22
N GLY A 42 17.50 1.10 4.26
CA GLY A 42 16.77 -0.15 3.99
C GLY A 42 15.59 -0.39 4.93
N ILE A 43 15.59 0.19 6.15
CA ILE A 43 14.45 0.08 7.08
C ILE A 43 13.15 0.66 6.49
N THR A 44 13.25 1.59 5.54
CA THR A 44 12.09 2.20 4.88
C THR A 44 11.25 1.20 4.09
N VAL A 45 11.79 0.02 3.73
CA VAL A 45 11.04 -1.03 3.02
C VAL A 45 9.85 -1.52 3.85
N PHE A 46 10.01 -1.61 5.17
CA PHE A 46 8.95 -2.04 6.09
C PHE A 46 7.85 -1.00 6.17
N LEU A 47 8.22 0.29 6.18
CA LEU A 47 7.28 1.40 6.13
C LEU A 47 6.51 1.41 4.82
N LEU A 48 7.18 1.17 3.69
CA LEU A 48 6.52 1.07 2.38
C LEU A 48 5.56 -0.12 2.31
N ASN A 49 5.93 -1.28 2.83
CA ASN A 49 5.04 -2.44 2.90
C ASN A 49 3.76 -2.12 3.68
N VAL A 50 3.90 -1.51 4.86
CA VAL A 50 2.73 -1.11 5.68
C VAL A 50 1.92 -0.01 4.99
N ALA A 51 2.57 0.98 4.37
CA ALA A 51 1.89 2.07 3.66
C ALA A 51 1.10 1.54 2.45
N TYR A 52 1.68 0.61 1.69
CA TYR A 52 1.02 -0.02 0.55
C TYR A 52 -0.16 -0.89 0.99
N ASP A 53 0.01 -1.72 2.02
CA ASP A 53 -1.09 -2.51 2.58
C ASP A 53 -2.21 -1.60 3.12
N THR A 54 -1.86 -0.49 3.76
CA THR A 54 -2.83 0.51 4.23
C THR A 54 -3.56 1.18 3.07
N TYR A 55 -2.85 1.50 1.98
CA TYR A 55 -3.45 2.06 0.77
C TYR A 55 -4.42 1.07 0.10
N ARG A 56 -4.03 -0.20 -0.04
CA ARG A 56 -4.87 -1.26 -0.63
C ARG A 56 -6.12 -1.53 0.22
N ASN A 57 -5.98 -1.55 1.53
CA ASN A 57 -7.06 -1.85 2.48
C ASN A 57 -7.78 -0.57 2.99
N TRP A 58 -7.45 0.61 2.48
CA TRP A 58 -8.05 1.89 2.87
C TRP A 58 -9.59 1.90 2.88
N PRO A 59 -10.32 1.35 1.88
CA PRO A 59 -11.77 1.35 1.91
C PRO A 59 -12.33 0.47 3.04
N ALA A 60 -11.70 -0.67 3.33
CA ALA A 60 -12.10 -1.53 4.45
C ALA A 60 -11.79 -0.84 5.78
N LEU A 61 -10.61 -0.23 5.92
CA LEU A 61 -10.19 0.52 7.11
C LEU A 61 -11.13 1.71 7.38
N LYS A 62 -11.50 2.47 6.34
CA LYS A 62 -12.41 3.61 6.46
C LYS A 62 -13.80 3.17 6.96
N ARG A 63 -14.34 2.06 6.42
CA ARG A 63 -15.63 1.50 6.90
C ARG A 63 -15.53 1.07 8.36
N THR A 64 -14.45 0.40 8.76
CA THR A 64 -14.25 0.01 10.16
C THR A 64 -14.11 1.21 11.10
N VAL A 65 -13.46 2.29 10.67
CA VAL A 65 -13.37 3.54 11.45
C VAL A 65 -14.72 4.24 11.55
N GLN A 66 -15.51 4.25 10.48
CA GLN A 66 -16.82 4.92 10.45
C GLN A 66 -17.90 4.13 11.20
N ASP A 67 -17.96 2.82 10.98
CA ASP A 67 -19.01 1.95 11.53
C ASP A 67 -18.61 1.35 12.90
N MET A 68 -17.37 1.59 13.35
CA MET A 68 -16.76 1.02 14.57
C MET A 68 -16.91 -0.51 14.66
N ARG A 69 -17.15 -1.18 13.52
CA ARG A 69 -17.34 -2.63 13.40
C ARG A 69 -16.05 -3.24 12.90
N TRP A 70 -15.44 -4.03 13.76
CA TRP A 70 -14.28 -4.84 13.42
C TRP A 70 -14.73 -6.01 12.56
N SER A 71 -14.22 -6.08 11.33
CA SER A 71 -14.42 -7.20 10.41
C SER A 71 -13.25 -8.18 10.53
N GLU A 72 -13.48 -9.45 10.19
CA GLU A 72 -12.42 -10.48 10.16
C GLU A 72 -11.24 -10.04 9.26
N GLU A 73 -11.54 -9.36 8.15
CA GLU A 73 -10.52 -8.80 7.24
C GLU A 73 -9.62 -7.76 7.92
N THR A 74 -10.17 -6.93 8.81
CA THR A 74 -9.38 -5.92 9.54
C THR A 74 -8.51 -6.54 10.62
N HIS A 75 -8.95 -7.64 11.24
CA HIS A 75 -8.11 -8.42 12.15
C HIS A 75 -6.93 -9.06 11.41
N GLN A 76 -7.15 -9.63 10.22
CA GLN A 76 -6.09 -10.21 9.41
C GLN A 76 -5.07 -9.15 8.95
N PHE A 77 -5.55 -7.98 8.52
CA PHE A 77 -4.71 -6.82 8.20
C PHE A 77 -3.87 -6.38 9.40
N GLY A 78 -4.50 -6.17 10.56
CA GLY A 78 -3.82 -5.77 11.79
C GLY A 78 -2.75 -6.76 12.23
N ARG A 79 -3.02 -8.07 12.12
CA ARG A 79 -2.04 -9.14 12.42
C ARG A 79 -0.86 -9.14 11.46
N ARG A 80 -1.03 -8.72 10.21
CA ARG A 80 0.06 -8.63 9.24
C ARG A 80 0.92 -7.40 9.49
N VAL A 81 0.29 -6.23 9.65
CA VAL A 81 0.97 -4.97 9.97
C VAL A 81 1.73 -5.11 11.29
N SER A 82 1.13 -5.70 12.32
CA SER A 82 1.81 -5.91 13.60
C SER A 82 3.05 -6.78 13.46
N ARG A 83 3.01 -7.86 12.67
CA ARG A 83 4.20 -8.69 12.39
C ARG A 83 5.31 -7.91 11.71
N VAL A 84 4.99 -7.10 10.70
CA VAL A 84 5.96 -6.26 10.00
C VAL A 84 6.56 -5.23 10.96
N LEU A 85 5.74 -4.52 11.73
CA LEU A 85 6.22 -3.51 12.69
C LEU A 85 7.05 -4.12 13.83
N LEU A 86 6.63 -5.26 14.38
CA LEU A 86 7.40 -5.99 15.39
C LEU A 86 8.75 -6.43 14.82
N SER A 87 8.78 -6.99 13.61
CA SER A 87 10.03 -7.38 12.96
C SER A 87 10.95 -6.18 12.69
N MET A 88 10.39 -5.04 12.28
CA MET A 88 11.13 -3.79 12.10
C MET A 88 11.73 -3.31 13.42
N GLY A 89 10.98 -3.38 14.53
CA GLY A 89 11.48 -3.03 15.86
C GLY A 89 12.62 -3.93 16.33
N VAL A 90 12.50 -5.25 16.12
CA VAL A 90 13.57 -6.21 16.43
C VAL A 90 14.82 -5.94 15.59
N LEU A 91 14.67 -5.74 14.28
CA LEU A 91 15.78 -5.43 13.39
C LEU A 91 16.47 -4.11 13.77
N LEU A 92 15.70 -3.08 14.12
CA LEU A 92 16.24 -1.82 14.61
C LEU A 92 17.04 -2.00 15.90
N ALA A 93 16.53 -2.80 16.85
CA ALA A 93 17.24 -3.12 18.08
C ALA A 93 18.55 -3.87 17.80
N VAL A 94 18.54 -4.86 16.91
CA VAL A 94 19.75 -5.57 16.47
C VAL A 94 20.74 -4.59 15.83
N ARG A 95 20.27 -3.69 14.97
CA ARG A 95 21.12 -2.68 14.32
C ARG A 95 21.76 -1.76 15.36
N LEU A 96 20.99 -1.25 16.31
CA LEU A 96 21.52 -0.41 17.40
C LEU A 96 22.52 -1.16 18.28
N ALA A 97 22.28 -2.44 18.55
CA ALA A 97 23.23 -3.29 19.28
C ALA A 97 24.55 -3.46 18.52
N LEU A 98 24.50 -3.62 17.19
CA LEU A 98 25.70 -3.65 16.34
C LEU A 98 26.47 -2.31 16.36
N LEU A 99 25.78 -1.18 16.54
CA LEU A 99 26.37 0.15 16.69
C LEU A 99 26.82 0.48 18.13
N GLN A 100 26.99 -0.55 18.98
CA GLN A 100 27.38 -0.42 20.40
C GLN A 100 26.43 0.51 21.18
N GLY A 101 25.15 0.57 20.78
CA GLY A 101 24.14 1.42 21.43
C GLY A 101 24.27 2.92 21.15
N SER A 102 25.16 3.34 20.25
CA SER A 102 25.35 4.74 19.88
C SER A 102 24.63 5.09 18.57
N LEU A 103 24.01 6.28 18.52
CA LEU A 103 23.49 6.82 17.26
C LEU A 103 24.66 7.32 16.39
N PRO A 104 24.54 7.27 15.05
CA PRO A 104 25.54 7.87 14.18
C PRO A 104 25.73 9.35 14.53
N ARG A 105 26.98 9.72 14.80
CA ARG A 105 27.33 11.12 15.06
C ARG A 105 27.55 11.83 13.74
N PHE A 106 26.72 12.82 13.47
CA PHE A 106 26.89 13.70 12.33
C PHE A 106 27.85 14.83 12.68
N SER A 107 28.76 15.15 11.76
CA SER A 107 29.60 16.34 11.85
C SER A 107 28.99 17.50 11.07
N GLN A 108 29.43 18.72 11.35
CA GLN A 108 29.03 19.91 10.58
C GLN A 108 29.50 19.83 9.12
N GLN A 109 30.57 19.07 8.85
CA GLN A 109 31.08 18.83 7.51
C GLN A 109 30.15 17.93 6.69
N ASP A 110 29.46 16.99 7.36
CA ASP A 110 28.51 16.07 6.73
C ASP A 110 27.19 16.75 6.37
N ASN A 111 26.68 17.61 7.25
CA ASN A 111 25.40 18.28 7.07
C ASN A 111 25.43 19.70 7.65
N PRO A 112 26.04 20.68 6.95
CA PRO A 112 26.15 22.04 7.46
C PRO A 112 24.78 22.68 7.75
N THR A 113 23.74 22.27 7.01
CA THR A 113 22.36 22.74 7.20
C THR A 113 21.81 22.36 8.57
N ALA A 114 22.04 21.13 9.04
CA ALA A 114 21.51 20.67 10.35
C ALA A 114 22.08 21.46 11.54
N PHE A 115 23.30 21.98 11.44
CA PHE A 115 23.98 22.69 12.51
C PHE A 115 23.80 24.22 12.49
N HIS A 116 23.16 24.79 11.46
CA HIS A 116 23.00 26.25 11.34
C HIS A 116 22.13 26.84 12.47
N PRO A 117 22.46 27.96 13.14
CA PRO A 117 21.72 28.42 14.33
C PRO A 117 20.26 28.84 14.05
N ASN A 118 19.98 29.37 12.86
CA ASN A 118 18.64 29.86 12.49
C ASN A 118 17.78 28.75 11.87
N LEU A 119 16.65 28.42 12.50
CA LEU A 119 15.66 27.45 12.01
C LEU A 119 15.09 27.79 10.63
N TYR A 120 14.93 29.09 10.34
CA TYR A 120 14.42 29.55 9.04
C TYR A 120 15.32 29.10 7.89
N VAL A 121 16.63 29.29 8.03
CA VAL A 121 17.63 28.85 7.05
C VAL A 121 17.66 27.33 6.93
N ARG A 122 17.50 26.60 8.06
CA ARG A 122 17.40 25.13 8.05
C ARG A 122 16.22 24.69 7.21
N LEU A 123 15.03 25.21 7.50
CA LEU A 123 13.80 24.83 6.81
C LEU A 123 13.88 25.12 5.31
N LEU A 124 14.25 26.35 4.93
CA LEU A 124 14.39 26.73 3.52
C LEU A 124 15.38 25.81 2.79
N THR A 125 16.54 25.58 3.39
CA THR A 125 17.57 24.74 2.78
C THR A 125 17.12 23.29 2.70
N PHE A 126 16.42 22.73 3.70
CA PHE A 126 15.87 21.37 3.61
C PHE A 126 14.77 21.24 2.56
N CYS A 127 13.88 22.22 2.43
CA CYS A 127 12.87 22.25 1.36
C CYS A 127 13.52 22.34 -0.02
N TYR A 128 14.55 23.18 -0.18
CA TYR A 128 15.33 23.25 -1.40
C TYR A 128 16.06 21.93 -1.70
N LEU A 129 16.69 21.31 -0.70
CA LEU A 129 17.35 20.01 -0.86
C LEU A 129 16.36 18.93 -1.29
N ALA A 130 15.15 18.91 -0.74
CA ALA A 130 14.10 18.00 -1.20
C ALA A 130 13.76 18.24 -2.68
N ALA A 131 13.56 19.50 -3.09
CA ALA A 131 13.27 19.85 -4.48
C ALA A 131 14.44 19.53 -5.42
N PHE A 132 15.68 19.75 -4.98
CA PHE A 132 16.89 19.39 -5.72
C PHE A 132 17.02 17.87 -5.91
N ASN A 133 16.72 17.08 -4.87
CA ASN A 133 16.67 15.62 -4.99
C ASN A 133 15.59 15.16 -5.98
N TRP A 134 14.42 15.79 -5.99
CA TRP A 134 13.40 15.54 -7.02
C TRP A 134 13.89 15.90 -8.42
N TRP A 135 14.59 17.02 -8.57
CA TRP A 135 15.19 17.41 -9.85
C TRP A 135 16.20 16.38 -10.35
N LEU A 136 17.06 15.83 -9.47
CA LEU A 136 18.00 14.76 -9.84
C LEU A 136 17.31 13.50 -10.38
N LEU A 137 16.09 13.19 -9.93
CA LEU A 137 15.30 12.08 -10.46
C LEU A 137 14.83 12.32 -11.90
N LEU A 138 14.53 13.58 -12.25
CA LEU A 138 14.08 13.97 -13.58
C LEU A 138 15.26 14.19 -14.54
N CYS A 139 16.32 14.82 -14.05
CA CYS A 139 17.51 15.17 -14.80
C CYS A 139 18.77 14.92 -13.95
N PRO A 140 19.44 13.76 -14.13
CA PRO A 140 20.62 13.40 -13.35
C PRO A 140 21.90 14.06 -13.91
N SER A 141 21.91 15.38 -14.13
CA SER A 141 23.04 16.09 -14.72
C SER A 141 24.12 16.53 -13.72
N THR A 142 23.74 16.72 -12.44
CA THR A 142 24.62 17.23 -11.37
C THR A 142 24.75 16.25 -10.21
N LEU A 143 24.87 14.95 -10.53
CA LEU A 143 25.06 13.90 -9.53
C LEU A 143 26.52 13.88 -9.05
N SER A 144 26.76 14.03 -7.74
CA SER A 144 28.09 13.85 -7.15
C SER A 144 28.12 12.62 -6.25
N HIS A 145 29.32 12.09 -6.00
CA HIS A 145 29.52 10.94 -5.11
C HIS A 145 29.19 11.30 -3.65
N ASP A 146 29.65 12.47 -3.19
CA ASP A 146 29.32 13.03 -1.88
C ASP A 146 28.96 14.51 -2.03
N TRP A 147 27.92 14.96 -1.31
CA TRP A 147 27.52 16.37 -1.19
C TRP A 147 27.91 16.95 0.18
N GLN A 148 29.12 16.63 0.64
CA GLN A 148 29.65 17.14 1.90
C GLN A 148 30.28 18.53 1.72
N MET A 149 30.81 19.08 2.82
CA MET A 149 31.66 20.28 2.84
C MET A 149 31.01 21.54 2.26
N GLY A 150 29.68 21.66 2.36
CA GLY A 150 28.97 22.84 1.87
C GLY A 150 28.95 22.96 0.34
N SER A 151 29.12 21.86 -0.39
CA SER A 151 28.98 21.80 -1.85
C SER A 151 27.64 22.39 -2.35
N ILE A 152 26.59 22.29 -1.54
CA ILE A 152 25.31 22.97 -1.76
C ILE A 152 25.22 24.17 -0.80
N PRO A 153 25.23 25.42 -1.31
CA PRO A 153 25.18 26.60 -0.46
C PRO A 153 23.82 26.73 0.22
N LEU A 154 23.82 27.14 1.50
CA LEU A 154 22.60 27.33 2.28
C LEU A 154 21.70 28.41 1.66
N VAL A 155 20.39 28.23 1.79
CA VAL A 155 19.38 29.20 1.36
C VAL A 155 19.04 30.09 2.53
N THR A 156 19.51 31.34 2.48
CA THR A 156 19.38 32.30 3.59
C THR A 156 18.21 33.27 3.43
N THR A 157 17.69 33.42 2.20
CA THR A 157 16.61 34.37 1.89
C THR A 157 15.52 33.72 1.05
N LEU A 158 14.28 34.18 1.20
CA LEU A 158 13.15 33.73 0.36
C LEU A 158 13.27 34.23 -1.09
N SER A 159 13.91 35.37 -1.31
CA SER A 159 14.15 35.95 -2.63
C SER A 159 15.24 35.23 -3.43
N ASP A 160 15.88 34.21 -2.87
CA ASP A 160 16.84 33.39 -3.60
C ASP A 160 16.13 32.70 -4.78
N PRO A 161 16.65 32.82 -6.03
CA PRO A 161 16.04 32.18 -7.20
C PRO A 161 15.89 30.67 -7.05
N ARG A 162 16.69 30.03 -6.20
CA ARG A 162 16.59 28.60 -5.89
C ARG A 162 15.27 28.20 -5.25
N ASN A 163 14.60 29.13 -4.56
CA ASN A 163 13.27 28.86 -4.00
C ASN A 163 12.20 28.66 -5.08
N LEU A 164 12.41 29.16 -6.31
CA LEU A 164 11.51 28.89 -7.43
C LEU A 164 11.41 27.39 -7.71
N LEU A 165 12.54 26.68 -7.69
CA LEU A 165 12.58 25.22 -7.86
C LEU A 165 11.80 24.53 -6.73
N THR A 166 11.96 25.01 -5.50
CA THR A 166 11.20 24.54 -4.33
C THR A 166 9.70 24.72 -4.54
N PHE A 167 9.23 25.92 -4.90
CA PHE A 167 7.81 26.17 -5.12
C PHE A 167 7.23 25.32 -6.25
N ILE A 168 7.95 25.15 -7.36
CA ILE A 168 7.51 24.30 -8.47
C ILE A 168 7.40 22.84 -8.02
N ALA A 169 8.41 22.31 -7.32
CA ALA A 169 8.42 20.92 -6.86
C ALA A 169 7.26 20.64 -5.90
N PHE A 170 7.10 21.47 -4.86
CA PHE A 170 6.00 21.30 -3.90
C PHE A 170 4.62 21.56 -4.53
N GLY A 171 4.51 22.53 -5.43
CA GLY A 171 3.28 22.80 -6.18
C GLY A 171 2.87 21.61 -7.06
N ALA A 172 3.83 21.00 -7.75
CA ALA A 172 3.59 19.79 -8.54
C ALA A 172 3.14 18.62 -7.64
N VAL A 173 3.82 18.36 -6.53
CA VAL A 173 3.44 17.31 -5.56
C VAL A 173 2.03 17.53 -5.03
N LEU A 174 1.68 18.76 -4.64
CA LEU A 174 0.34 19.09 -4.17
C LEU A 174 -0.72 18.89 -5.26
N LEU A 175 -0.44 19.29 -6.50
CA LEU A 175 -1.34 19.09 -7.62
C LEU A 175 -1.56 17.59 -7.91
N PHE A 176 -0.49 16.78 -7.91
CA PHE A 176 -0.59 15.33 -8.10
C PHE A 176 -1.35 14.66 -6.95
N ALA A 177 -1.09 15.06 -5.72
CA ALA A 177 -1.83 14.57 -4.55
C ALA A 177 -3.32 14.92 -4.64
N TYR A 178 -3.64 16.17 -5.02
CA TYR A 178 -5.02 16.60 -5.21
C TYR A 178 -5.71 15.81 -6.33
N ARG A 179 -5.07 15.66 -7.50
CA ARG A 179 -5.57 14.84 -8.61
C ARG A 179 -5.82 13.39 -8.16
N GLY A 180 -4.86 12.78 -7.48
CA GLY A 180 -4.98 11.41 -6.97
C GLY A 180 -6.12 11.25 -5.96
N LEU A 181 -6.33 12.24 -5.08
CA LEU A 181 -7.47 12.24 -4.15
C LEU A 181 -8.81 12.34 -4.88
N MET A 182 -8.91 13.21 -5.89
CA MET A 182 -10.11 13.36 -6.71
C MET A 182 -10.41 12.09 -7.53
N ASP A 183 -9.41 11.48 -8.16
CA ASP A 183 -9.56 10.22 -8.88
C ASP A 183 -10.02 9.09 -7.95
N CYS A 184 -9.47 9.05 -6.73
CA CYS A 184 -9.93 8.14 -5.69
C CYS A 184 -11.38 8.38 -5.28
N GLU A 185 -11.92 9.60 -5.38
CA GLU A 185 -13.35 9.87 -5.16
C GLU A 185 -14.22 9.44 -6.33
N VAL A 186 -13.77 9.67 -7.57
CA VAL A 186 -14.48 9.25 -8.78
C VAL A 186 -14.61 7.72 -8.85
N ILE A 187 -13.53 6.96 -8.60
CA ILE A 187 -13.57 5.49 -8.57
C ILE A 187 -14.57 4.99 -7.49
N LYS A 188 -14.69 5.68 -6.36
CA LYS A 188 -15.66 5.34 -5.30
C LYS A 188 -17.11 5.53 -5.75
N ILE A 189 -17.41 6.59 -6.50
CA ILE A 189 -18.76 6.83 -7.04
C ILE A 189 -19.15 5.72 -8.00
N TYR A 190 -18.24 5.31 -8.90
CA TYR A 190 -18.48 4.21 -9.83
C TYR A 190 -18.72 2.87 -9.12
N GLN A 191 -17.94 2.54 -8.09
CA GLN A 191 -18.16 1.28 -7.34
C GLN A 191 -19.46 1.29 -6.53
N LEU A 192 -19.83 2.41 -5.93
CA LEU A 192 -21.14 2.56 -5.26
C LEU A 192 -22.30 2.43 -6.25
N PHE A 193 -22.16 3.01 -7.44
CA PHE A 193 -23.17 2.92 -8.50
C PHE A 193 -23.35 1.47 -8.99
N ILE A 194 -22.25 0.76 -9.25
CA ILE A 194 -22.30 -0.67 -9.64
C ILE A 194 -22.90 -1.52 -8.52
N ALA A 195 -22.53 -1.29 -7.25
CA ALA A 195 -23.13 -1.98 -6.12
C ALA A 195 -24.65 -1.72 -6.02
N CYS A 196 -25.11 -0.50 -6.31
CA CYS A 196 -26.53 -0.14 -6.31
C CYS A 196 -27.29 -0.77 -7.49
N PHE A 197 -26.64 -0.97 -8.65
CA PHE A 197 -27.23 -1.66 -9.80
C PHE A 197 -27.25 -3.18 -9.67
N ILE A 198 -26.26 -3.78 -8.99
CA ILE A 198 -26.19 -5.22 -8.73
C ILE A 198 -27.11 -5.62 -7.57
N VAL A 199 -27.26 -4.76 -6.55
CA VAL A 199 -28.30 -4.92 -5.52
C VAL A 199 -29.64 -4.45 -6.08
N ARG A 200 -30.25 -5.26 -6.95
CA ARG A 200 -31.68 -5.12 -7.22
C ARG A 200 -32.43 -5.21 -5.88
N PRO A 201 -33.32 -4.26 -5.55
CA PRO A 201 -34.25 -4.44 -4.44
C PRO A 201 -35.18 -5.60 -4.80
N GLY A 202 -34.82 -6.80 -4.31
CA GLY A 202 -35.67 -7.98 -4.39
C GLY A 202 -37.03 -7.65 -3.78
N GLN A 203 -38.07 -7.79 -4.59
CA GLN A 203 -39.44 -7.42 -4.27
C GLN A 203 -39.90 -8.02 -2.93
N ARG A 204 -40.62 -7.21 -2.16
CA ARG A 204 -41.48 -7.65 -1.06
C ARG A 204 -42.49 -8.66 -1.62
N VAL A 205 -42.25 -9.95 -1.42
CA VAL A 205 -43.28 -10.98 -1.63
C VAL A 205 -44.18 -10.97 -0.40
N HIS A 206 -45.43 -10.59 -0.62
CA HIS A 206 -46.50 -10.60 0.37
C HIS A 206 -47.04 -12.02 0.52
N GLY A 207 -47.07 -12.54 1.74
CA GLY A 207 -48.09 -13.52 2.18
C GLY A 207 -47.77 -15.02 2.09
N SER A 208 -47.58 -15.60 3.28
CA SER A 208 -48.09 -16.91 3.75
C SER A 208 -47.08 -18.07 3.92
N PRO A 209 -47.20 -18.86 5.01
CA PRO A 209 -46.17 -19.81 5.46
C PRO A 209 -46.46 -21.23 4.96
N CYS A 210 -45.43 -22.01 4.60
CA CYS A 210 -45.39 -23.47 4.84
C CYS A 210 -44.05 -24.13 4.44
N HIS A 211 -43.44 -24.79 5.43
CA HIS A 211 -42.47 -25.91 5.40
C HIS A 211 -41.03 -25.73 4.86
N PRO A 212 -40.04 -26.42 5.47
CA PRO A 212 -38.63 -26.32 5.12
C PRO A 212 -38.27 -27.30 3.99
N GLN A 213 -37.76 -26.79 2.87
CA GLN A 213 -37.13 -27.63 1.85
C GLN A 213 -35.61 -27.55 1.94
N LYS A 214 -35.01 -28.75 2.00
CA LYS A 214 -33.57 -29.04 1.97
C LYS A 214 -32.92 -28.47 0.71
N TRP A 215 -31.78 -27.80 0.88
CA TRP A 215 -30.90 -27.41 -0.22
C TRP A 215 -30.13 -28.63 -0.72
N THR A 216 -30.43 -29.08 -1.94
CA THR A 216 -29.60 -30.06 -2.66
C THR A 216 -28.96 -29.30 -3.83
N ILE A 217 -27.63 -29.23 -3.83
CA ILE A 217 -26.84 -28.61 -4.90
C ILE A 217 -26.88 -29.58 -6.09
N LEU A 218 -27.51 -29.18 -7.19
CA LEU A 218 -27.48 -29.90 -8.46
C LEU A 218 -26.30 -29.37 -9.31
N PRO A 219 -25.45 -30.24 -9.90
CA PRO A 219 -24.44 -29.82 -10.84
C PRO A 219 -25.06 -29.52 -12.22
N VAL A 220 -24.42 -28.58 -12.92
CA VAL A 220 -24.73 -28.10 -14.26
C VAL A 220 -24.79 -29.28 -15.25
N ALA A 221 -25.95 -29.52 -15.85
CA ALA A 221 -26.12 -30.44 -16.97
C ALA A 221 -26.11 -29.66 -18.29
N ILE A 222 -25.30 -30.15 -19.23
CA ILE A 222 -25.14 -29.65 -20.59
C ILE A 222 -26.33 -30.14 -21.42
N ASP A 223 -27.00 -29.21 -22.11
CA ASP A 223 -28.14 -29.48 -22.98
C ASP A 223 -27.75 -30.32 -24.21
N THR A 224 -28.40 -31.47 -24.38
CA THR A 224 -28.60 -32.12 -25.68
C THR A 224 -30.06 -32.53 -25.80
N GLU A 225 -30.71 -32.08 -26.88
CA GLU A 225 -32.14 -32.21 -27.21
C GLU A 225 -32.70 -33.64 -27.13
N PRO A 226 -34.02 -33.82 -26.87
CA PRO A 226 -34.67 -35.12 -26.85
C PRO A 226 -35.30 -35.48 -28.22
N GLU A 227 -34.99 -36.67 -28.71
CA GLU A 227 -35.72 -37.34 -29.78
C GLU A 227 -36.92 -38.11 -29.20
N ALA A 228 -38.09 -37.93 -29.81
CA ALA A 228 -39.37 -38.43 -29.35
C ALA A 228 -39.50 -39.97 -29.46
N SER A 229 -40.05 -40.61 -28.42
CA SER A 229 -40.63 -41.96 -28.54
C SER A 229 -41.80 -42.13 -27.58
N ASN A 230 -43.00 -42.01 -28.16
CA ASN A 230 -44.29 -42.34 -27.55
C ASN A 230 -44.42 -43.86 -27.38
N ARG A 231 -44.77 -44.34 -26.18
CA ARG A 231 -45.60 -45.55 -26.03
C ARG A 231 -46.33 -45.60 -24.69
N CYS A 232 -47.58 -45.12 -24.69
CA CYS A 232 -48.61 -45.52 -23.73
C CYS A 232 -49.27 -46.80 -24.24
N THR A 233 -49.43 -47.81 -23.39
CA THR A 233 -50.42 -48.88 -23.57
C THR A 233 -51.17 -49.08 -22.27
N SER A 234 -52.43 -48.64 -22.26
CA SER A 234 -53.48 -49.10 -21.36
C SER A 234 -54.34 -50.07 -22.16
N ASN A 235 -54.64 -51.25 -21.62
CA ASN A 235 -56.02 -51.75 -21.55
C ASN A 235 -56.14 -53.07 -20.78
N THR A 236 -56.93 -52.97 -19.71
CA THR A 236 -57.95 -53.88 -19.18
C THR A 236 -58.46 -54.97 -20.13
N ASN A 237 -58.56 -56.21 -19.63
CA ASN A 237 -59.84 -56.94 -19.55
C ASN A 237 -59.71 -58.20 -18.67
N VAL A 238 -60.65 -58.32 -17.74
CA VAL A 238 -60.97 -59.49 -16.92
C VAL A 238 -62.14 -60.21 -17.59
N LEU A 239 -62.06 -61.54 -17.64
CA LEU A 239 -63.19 -62.46 -17.63
C LEU A 239 -63.09 -63.26 -16.32
#